data_AF-A0AAV0Q3G0-F1
#
_entry.id   AF-A0AAV0Q3G0-F1
#
_cell.length_a   1.000
_cell.length_b   1.000
_cell.length_c   1.000
_cell.angle_alpha   90.00
_cell.angle_beta   90.00
_cell.angle_gamma   90.00
#
_symmetry.space_group_name_H-M   'P 1'
#
loop_
_entity.id
_entity.type
_entity.pdbx_description
1 polymer ?
#
loop_
_entity_poly.entity_id
_entity_poly.type
_entity_poly.pdbx_seq_one_letter_code
_entity_poly.pdbx_strand_id
1 'polypeptide(L)'
;MLDCFQLLHFHIGSQIPSTGLLADGVGEDAQIYSELVRLGVNMQVLDIGGGLGIDYDGSKSGDSDLSVAYGLGEYALAVVQAVKFVCDRKNIKHPVLCSESGRAIVSHHSILVFEAVSSTVSKAATMTPLALQYFVDGLTDDARADYRNMTSAAMRGEYETCLLYADQLKQRCVDLFRDGTIGMEHLAAVDALCEFVGKANLHRLRKLTGRRVGWGWVMGWVGLGWF
;
A
#
# COMPACT_ATOMS: atom_id res chain seq x y z
N MET A 1 41.21 -21.41 24.89
CA MET A 1 40.26 -20.36 24.49
C MET A 1 39.19 -20.81 23.51
N LEU A 2 39.35 -21.92 22.74
CA LEU A 2 38.25 -22.46 21.92
C LEU A 2 37.03 -22.87 22.77
N ASP A 3 37.27 -23.20 24.04
CA ASP A 3 36.28 -23.48 25.07
C ASP A 3 35.34 -22.30 25.38
N CYS A 4 35.77 -21.05 25.14
CA CYS A 4 34.96 -19.85 25.37
C CYS A 4 34.00 -19.55 24.21
N PHE A 5 34.27 -20.09 23.01
CA PHE A 5 33.44 -19.84 21.84
C PHE A 5 32.34 -20.90 21.76
N GLN A 6 31.11 -20.52 22.14
CA GLN A 6 30.00 -21.46 22.34
C GLN A 6 28.71 -21.07 21.62
N LEU A 7 28.63 -19.86 21.08
CA LEU A 7 27.43 -19.31 20.45
C LEU A 7 27.78 -18.71 19.09
N LEU A 8 27.02 -19.09 18.08
CA LEU A 8 27.06 -18.47 16.76
C LEU A 8 25.76 -17.69 16.58
N HIS A 9 25.88 -16.40 16.24
CA HIS A 9 24.77 -15.51 16.04
C HIS A 9 24.76 -15.00 14.60
N PHE A 10 23.58 -14.99 13.98
CA PHE A 10 23.33 -14.35 12.70
C PHE A 10 22.02 -13.58 12.72
N HIS A 11 21.93 -12.59 11.83
CA HIS A 11 20.73 -11.80 11.65
C HIS A 11 20.45 -11.59 10.17
N ILE A 12 19.48 -12.33 9.63
CA ILE A 12 19.03 -12.22 8.24
C ILE A 12 18.38 -10.85 7.99
N GLY A 13 17.64 -10.34 8.98
CA GLY A 13 16.93 -9.06 8.91
C GLY A 13 15.62 -9.09 9.71
N SER A 14 14.84 -8.00 9.59
CA SER A 14 13.50 -7.91 10.16
C SER A 14 12.44 -8.21 9.10
N GLN A 15 11.28 -8.72 9.50
CA GLN A 15 10.13 -8.93 8.60
C GLN A 15 10.47 -9.81 7.39
N ILE A 16 11.00 -11.02 7.63
CA ILE A 16 11.29 -11.97 6.56
C ILE A 16 9.96 -12.44 5.96
N PRO A 17 9.71 -12.32 4.65
CA PRO A 17 8.37 -12.47 4.08
C PRO A 17 7.96 -13.94 3.84
N SER A 18 8.92 -14.87 3.73
CA SER A 18 8.65 -16.28 3.44
C SER A 18 9.55 -17.25 4.21
N THR A 19 9.06 -18.47 4.44
CA THR A 19 9.84 -19.54 5.07
C THR A 19 10.97 -20.07 4.18
N GLY A 20 10.88 -19.89 2.85
CA GLY A 20 11.96 -20.25 1.93
C GLY A 20 13.22 -19.43 2.18
N LEU A 21 13.09 -18.09 2.21
CA LEU A 21 14.21 -17.19 2.51
C LEU A 21 14.78 -17.43 3.92
N LEU A 22 13.90 -17.70 4.89
CA LEU A 22 14.31 -18.06 6.24
C LEU A 22 15.13 -19.37 6.25
N ALA A 23 14.64 -20.41 5.58
CA ALA A 23 15.30 -21.72 5.55
C ALA A 23 16.65 -21.66 4.83
N ASP A 24 16.76 -20.85 3.77
CA ASP A 24 18.01 -20.63 3.05
C ASP A 24 19.06 -19.98 3.96
N GLY A 25 18.70 -18.88 4.65
CA GLY A 25 19.59 -18.18 5.58
C GLY A 25 19.99 -19.05 6.78
N VAL A 26 19.03 -19.66 7.47
CA VAL A 26 19.31 -20.56 8.61
C VAL A 26 20.11 -21.79 8.16
N GLY A 27 19.91 -22.26 6.93
CA GLY A 27 20.67 -23.35 6.33
C GLY A 27 22.15 -23.00 6.18
N GLU A 28 22.47 -21.80 5.69
CA GLU A 28 23.83 -21.29 5.60
C GLU A 28 24.48 -21.17 7.00
N ASP A 29 23.75 -20.62 7.96
CA ASP A 29 24.22 -20.47 9.34
C ASP A 29 24.54 -21.82 9.99
N ALA A 30 23.69 -22.82 9.75
CA ALA A 30 23.91 -24.18 10.23
C ALA A 30 25.15 -24.83 9.57
N GLN A 31 25.45 -24.52 8.31
CA GLN A 31 26.70 -24.97 7.67
C GLN A 31 27.91 -24.38 8.38
N ILE A 32 27.91 -23.08 8.67
CA ILE A 32 29.02 -22.42 9.39
C ILE A 32 29.15 -23.00 10.80
N TYR A 33 28.04 -23.15 11.53
CA TYR A 33 28.00 -23.78 12.85
C TYR A 33 28.69 -25.14 12.84
N SER A 34 28.35 -25.97 11.85
CA SER A 34 28.90 -27.31 11.75
C SER A 34 30.39 -27.36 11.39
N GLU A 35 30.89 -26.40 10.61
CA GLU A 35 32.33 -26.28 10.34
C GLU A 35 33.09 -25.83 11.59
N LEU A 36 32.52 -24.96 12.41
CA LEU A 36 33.11 -24.58 13.70
C LEU A 36 33.24 -25.79 14.64
N VAL A 37 32.20 -26.63 14.71
CA VAL A 37 32.25 -27.90 15.45
C VAL A 37 33.36 -28.81 14.91
N ARG A 38 33.46 -28.95 13.58
CA ARG A 38 34.51 -29.76 12.92
C ARG A 38 35.92 -29.26 13.22
N LEU A 39 36.10 -27.94 13.38
CA LEU A 39 37.37 -27.30 13.74
C LEU A 39 37.72 -27.43 15.24
N GLY A 40 36.88 -28.12 16.04
CA GLY A 40 37.13 -28.40 17.44
C GLY A 40 36.55 -27.36 18.41
N VAL A 41 35.70 -26.45 17.93
CA VAL A 41 34.99 -25.50 18.79
C VAL A 41 33.84 -26.21 19.50
N ASN A 42 33.70 -25.98 20.82
CA ASN A 42 32.64 -26.58 21.63
C ASN A 42 31.32 -25.80 21.50
N MET A 43 30.81 -25.66 20.27
CA MET A 43 29.57 -24.94 19.99
C MET A 43 28.37 -25.56 20.72
N GLN A 44 27.50 -24.72 21.27
CA GLN A 44 26.31 -25.13 22.03
C GLN A 44 25.03 -24.46 21.51
N VAL A 45 25.12 -23.18 21.11
CA VAL A 45 23.96 -22.35 20.78
C VAL A 45 24.10 -21.84 19.34
N LEU A 46 23.01 -21.95 18.60
CA LEU A 46 22.81 -21.25 17.33
C LEU A 46 21.68 -20.24 17.54
N ASP A 47 22.05 -18.97 17.51
CA ASP A 47 21.14 -17.84 17.58
C ASP A 47 20.86 -17.33 16.17
N ILE A 48 19.62 -17.47 15.73
CA ILE A 48 19.18 -17.07 14.38
C ILE A 48 18.72 -15.61 14.33
N GLY A 49 18.85 -14.88 15.44
CA GLY A 49 18.41 -13.50 15.56
C GLY A 49 16.90 -13.36 15.41
N GLY A 50 16.47 -12.17 14.97
CA GLY A 50 15.07 -11.86 14.71
C GLY A 50 14.53 -12.41 13.38
N GLY A 51 13.63 -11.64 12.76
CA GLY A 51 13.13 -11.92 11.41
C GLY A 51 11.77 -12.59 11.33
N LEU A 52 11.24 -13.14 12.42
CA LEU A 52 9.82 -13.52 12.51
C LEU A 52 8.94 -12.30 12.22
N GLY A 53 8.30 -12.33 11.05
CA GLY A 53 7.48 -11.23 10.57
C GLY A 53 6.04 -11.29 11.08
N ILE A 54 5.33 -10.18 10.86
CA ILE A 54 3.95 -9.96 11.28
C ILE A 54 3.09 -9.63 10.08
N ASP A 55 1.91 -10.22 10.02
CA ASP A 55 0.88 -9.90 9.05
C ASP A 55 0.11 -8.63 9.49
N TYR A 56 0.54 -7.44 9.04
CA TYR A 56 -0.10 -6.16 9.42
C TYR A 56 -1.36 -5.86 8.60
N ASP A 57 -1.39 -6.28 7.32
CA ASP A 57 -2.51 -6.00 6.41
C ASP A 57 -3.56 -7.14 6.32
N GLY A 58 -3.26 -8.30 6.90
CA GLY A 58 -4.14 -9.48 6.92
C GLY A 58 -4.13 -10.29 5.63
N SER A 59 -3.25 -9.97 4.68
CA SER A 59 -3.21 -10.60 3.36
C SER A 59 -2.57 -11.99 3.35
N LYS A 60 -1.74 -12.30 4.37
CA LYS A 60 -0.92 -13.52 4.44
C LYS A 60 -0.09 -13.75 3.16
N SER A 61 0.51 -12.69 2.63
CA SER A 61 1.25 -12.72 1.38
C SER A 61 2.73 -12.45 1.57
N GLY A 62 3.57 -13.17 0.83
CA GLY A 62 5.02 -12.92 0.78
C GLY A 62 5.39 -11.80 -0.19
N ASP A 63 4.44 -11.35 -1.02
CA ASP A 63 4.63 -10.27 -2.00
C ASP A 63 4.25 -8.88 -1.43
N SER A 64 3.71 -8.83 -0.21
CA SER A 64 3.38 -7.59 0.49
C SER A 64 4.50 -7.22 1.47
N ASP A 65 4.99 -5.99 1.38
CA ASP A 65 5.95 -5.42 2.34
C ASP A 65 5.38 -5.33 3.77
N LEU A 66 4.05 -5.43 3.92
CA LEU A 66 3.33 -5.32 5.19
C LEU A 66 2.86 -6.67 5.72
N SER A 67 3.21 -7.79 5.08
CA SER A 67 2.72 -9.12 5.46
C SER A 67 3.82 -10.19 5.48
N VAL A 68 3.41 -11.42 5.78
CA VAL A 68 4.21 -12.64 5.69
C VAL A 68 3.35 -13.80 5.17
N ALA A 69 3.96 -14.72 4.44
CA ALA A 69 3.29 -15.91 3.90
C ALA A 69 3.27 -17.11 4.86
N TYR A 70 3.40 -16.89 6.17
CA TYR A 70 3.54 -17.99 7.14
C TYR A 70 3.03 -17.62 8.54
N GLY A 71 2.67 -18.65 9.32
CA GLY A 71 2.39 -18.55 10.75
C GLY A 71 3.59 -18.94 11.62
N LEU A 72 3.45 -18.73 12.94
CA LEU A 72 4.49 -19.05 13.93
C LEU A 72 4.97 -20.51 13.87
N GLY A 73 4.04 -21.46 13.66
CA GLY A 73 4.38 -22.88 13.57
C GLY A 73 5.22 -23.20 12.32
N GLU A 74 4.92 -22.57 11.20
CA GLU A 74 5.66 -22.75 9.94
C GLU A 74 7.05 -22.12 10.02
N TYR A 75 7.18 -20.95 10.68
CA TYR A 75 8.46 -20.33 11.01
C TYR A 75 9.33 -21.28 11.85
N ALA A 76 8.79 -21.78 12.97
CA ALA A 76 9.51 -22.69 13.86
C ALA A 76 9.92 -24.00 13.13
N LEU A 77 9.02 -24.54 12.31
CA LEU A 77 9.28 -25.74 11.53
C LEU A 77 10.41 -25.52 10.52
N ALA A 78 10.39 -24.41 9.78
CA ALA A 78 11.41 -24.09 8.78
C ALA A 78 12.81 -23.97 9.42
N VAL A 79 12.92 -23.28 10.56
CA VAL A 79 14.18 -23.16 11.31
C VAL A 79 14.67 -24.53 11.78
N VAL A 80 13.82 -25.29 12.46
CA VAL A 80 14.21 -26.61 13.01
C VAL A 80 14.60 -27.58 11.90
N GLN A 81 13.88 -27.60 10.78
CA GLN A 81 14.18 -28.48 9.66
C GLN A 81 15.51 -28.13 8.98
N ALA A 82 15.77 -26.84 8.75
CA ALA A 82 17.03 -26.38 8.14
C ALA A 82 18.24 -26.79 9.01
N VAL A 83 18.19 -26.54 10.32
CA VAL A 83 19.28 -26.90 11.24
C VAL A 83 19.42 -28.42 11.37
N LYS A 84 18.32 -29.15 11.53
CA LYS A 84 18.32 -30.61 11.63
C LYS A 84 18.96 -31.26 10.41
N PHE A 85 18.62 -30.79 9.21
CA PHE A 85 19.15 -31.33 7.96
C PHE A 85 20.69 -31.29 7.93
N VAL A 86 21.29 -30.16 8.31
CA VAL A 86 22.75 -30.01 8.34
C VAL A 86 23.37 -30.86 9.45
N CYS A 87 22.79 -30.81 10.66
CA CYS A 87 23.34 -31.51 11.82
C CYS A 87 23.33 -33.04 11.63
N ASP A 88 22.22 -33.59 11.13
CA ASP A 88 22.09 -35.03 10.85
C ASP A 88 23.08 -35.47 9.76
N ARG A 89 23.20 -34.69 8.68
CA ARG A 89 24.09 -35.02 7.56
C ARG A 89 25.56 -35.01 7.95
N LYS A 90 25.97 -34.09 8.82
CA LYS A 90 27.35 -33.98 9.32
C LYS A 90 27.58 -34.78 10.61
N ASN A 91 26.56 -35.47 11.11
CA ASN A 91 26.61 -36.27 12.33
C ASN A 91 27.13 -35.49 13.55
N ILE A 92 26.61 -34.27 13.74
CA ILE A 92 26.94 -33.42 14.89
C ILE A 92 25.74 -33.29 15.84
N LYS A 93 26.03 -33.00 17.11
CA LYS A 93 24.98 -32.74 18.11
C LYS A 93 24.17 -31.50 17.72
N HIS A 94 22.85 -31.60 17.86
CA HIS A 94 21.94 -30.48 17.59
C HIS A 94 22.16 -29.36 18.63
N PRO A 95 22.26 -28.09 18.20
CA PRO A 95 22.41 -26.95 19.10
C PRO A 95 21.12 -26.63 19.86
N VAL A 96 21.25 -25.82 20.92
CA VAL A 96 20.13 -25.01 21.42
C VAL A 96 19.87 -23.89 20.42
N LEU A 97 18.60 -23.71 20.05
CA LEU A 97 18.18 -22.63 19.17
C LEU A 97 17.73 -21.41 19.98
N CYS A 98 18.22 -20.24 19.64
CA CYS A 98 17.75 -18.94 20.14
C CYS A 98 17.16 -18.11 19.00
N SER A 99 16.13 -17.32 19.33
CA SER A 99 15.52 -16.36 18.41
C SER A 99 15.25 -15.05 19.16
N GLU A 100 15.57 -13.94 18.50
CA GLU A 100 15.44 -12.57 18.98
C GLU A 100 14.24 -11.88 18.32
N SER A 101 13.09 -12.55 18.31
CA SER A 101 11.87 -12.15 17.60
C SER A 101 11.14 -10.96 18.24
N GLY A 102 11.82 -9.82 18.43
CA GLY A 102 11.31 -8.65 19.13
C GLY A 102 10.03 -8.08 18.51
N ARG A 103 10.02 -7.85 17.19
CA ARG A 103 8.84 -7.35 16.45
C ARG A 103 7.60 -8.24 16.70
N ALA A 104 7.79 -9.55 16.66
CA ALA A 104 6.69 -10.49 16.86
C ALA A 104 6.08 -10.37 18.26
N ILE A 105 6.93 -10.18 19.28
CA ILE A 105 6.50 -10.04 20.68
C ILE A 105 5.79 -8.70 20.93
N VAL A 106 6.32 -7.59 20.37
CA VAL A 106 5.84 -6.24 20.72
C VAL A 106 4.83 -5.66 19.73
N SER A 107 4.65 -6.20 18.53
CA SER A 107 3.81 -5.57 17.49
C SER A 107 2.36 -5.26 17.94
N HIS A 108 1.72 -6.18 18.67
CA HIS A 108 0.30 -6.09 18.99
C HIS A 108 0.00 -5.59 20.42
N HIS A 109 1.00 -5.11 21.16
CA HIS A 109 0.82 -4.75 22.58
C HIS A 109 0.26 -3.33 22.81
N SER A 110 0.22 -2.48 21.77
CA SER A 110 -0.15 -1.06 21.90
C SER A 110 -1.08 -0.61 20.79
N ILE A 111 -2.07 0.21 21.13
CA ILE A 111 -2.99 0.85 20.18
C ILE A 111 -2.92 2.36 20.39
N LEU A 112 -2.81 3.12 19.29
CA LEU A 112 -2.91 4.58 19.31
C LEU A 112 -4.36 4.99 19.02
N VAL A 113 -4.99 5.71 19.95
CA VAL A 113 -6.35 6.21 19.82
C VAL A 113 -6.33 7.74 19.85
N PHE A 114 -6.94 8.38 18.86
CA PHE A 114 -7.10 9.83 18.79
C PHE A 114 -8.47 10.20 18.21
N GLU A 115 -8.96 11.38 18.56
CA GLU A 115 -10.23 11.90 18.09
C GLU A 115 -10.08 12.57 16.71
N ALA A 116 -11.02 12.31 15.80
CA ALA A 116 -11.10 13.04 14.54
C ALA A 116 -11.70 14.43 14.79
N VAL A 117 -10.86 15.47 14.75
CA VAL A 117 -11.25 16.85 15.12
C VAL A 117 -12.16 17.51 14.09
N SER A 118 -11.99 17.20 12.80
CA SER A 118 -12.80 17.77 11.73
C SER A 118 -12.77 16.88 10.50
N SER A 119 -13.82 16.99 9.68
CA SER A 119 -13.84 16.43 8.33
C SER A 119 -14.31 17.50 7.35
N THR A 120 -13.61 17.62 6.23
CA THR A 120 -14.02 18.47 5.12
C THR A 120 -14.90 17.67 4.19
N VAL A 121 -16.22 17.93 4.23
CA VAL A 121 -17.13 17.42 3.21
C VAL A 121 -17.23 18.48 2.13
N SER A 122 -16.84 18.16 0.89
CA SER A 122 -17.04 19.11 -0.18
C SER A 122 -18.54 19.36 -0.35
N LYS A 123 -18.96 20.62 -0.15
CA LYS A 123 -20.28 21.06 -0.58
C LYS A 123 -20.11 21.42 -2.04
N ALA A 124 -20.77 20.66 -2.93
CA ALA A 124 -20.74 21.00 -4.34
C ALA A 124 -21.29 22.42 -4.45
N ALA A 125 -20.45 23.35 -4.87
CA ALA A 125 -20.89 24.71 -5.09
C ALA A 125 -22.02 24.65 -6.13
N THR A 126 -23.20 25.15 -5.77
CA THR A 126 -24.30 25.22 -6.71
C THR A 126 -23.96 26.33 -7.69
N MET A 127 -23.46 25.95 -8.87
CA MET A 127 -23.27 26.92 -9.95
C MET A 127 -24.63 27.47 -10.36
N THR A 128 -24.80 28.78 -10.27
CA THR A 128 -25.99 29.43 -10.82
C THR A 128 -25.95 29.36 -12.35
N PRO A 129 -27.10 29.35 -13.05
CA PRO A 129 -27.12 29.38 -14.51
C PRO A 129 -26.33 30.55 -15.10
N LEU A 130 -26.33 31.71 -14.44
CA LEU A 130 -25.55 32.88 -14.83
C LEU A 130 -24.04 32.66 -14.68
N ALA A 131 -23.60 32.05 -13.57
CA ALA A 131 -22.19 31.72 -13.37
C ALA A 131 -21.69 30.68 -14.37
N LEU A 132 -22.56 29.71 -14.72
CA LEU A 132 -22.26 28.72 -15.77
C LEU A 132 -22.15 29.38 -17.14
N GLN A 133 -23.04 30.31 -17.46
CA GLN A 133 -22.99 31.06 -18.72
C GLN A 133 -21.71 31.88 -18.83
N TYR A 134 -21.38 32.66 -17.81
CA TYR A 134 -20.13 33.42 -17.75
C TYR A 134 -18.89 32.53 -17.90
N PHE A 135 -18.88 31.38 -17.22
CA PHE A 135 -17.83 30.38 -17.34
C PHE A 135 -17.68 29.93 -18.80
N VAL A 136 -18.76 29.47 -19.44
CA VAL A 136 -18.75 28.94 -20.82
C VAL A 136 -18.37 30.01 -21.86
N ASP A 137 -18.77 31.26 -21.63
CA ASP A 137 -18.46 32.37 -22.53
C ASP A 137 -16.97 32.76 -22.46
N GLY A 138 -16.35 32.68 -21.28
CA GLY A 138 -14.92 32.96 -21.09
C GLY A 138 -13.97 31.81 -21.43
N LEU A 139 -14.49 30.63 -21.82
CA LEU A 139 -13.66 29.53 -22.33
C LEU A 139 -13.15 29.79 -23.75
N THR A 140 -11.97 29.26 -24.05
CA THR A 140 -11.49 29.13 -25.43
C THR A 140 -12.39 28.18 -26.23
N ASP A 141 -12.30 28.24 -27.57
CA ASP A 141 -13.14 27.39 -28.42
C ASP A 141 -12.95 25.89 -28.14
N ASP A 142 -11.71 25.47 -27.87
CA ASP A 142 -11.40 24.08 -27.53
C ASP A 142 -11.97 23.67 -26.17
N ALA A 143 -11.84 24.51 -25.14
CA ALA A 143 -12.44 24.23 -23.82
C ALA A 143 -13.97 24.22 -23.90
N ARG A 144 -14.56 25.09 -24.73
CA ARG A 144 -15.99 25.09 -25.01
C ARG A 144 -16.44 23.84 -25.78
N ALA A 145 -15.58 23.26 -26.61
CA ALA A 145 -15.84 21.98 -27.26
C ALA A 145 -15.87 20.83 -26.24
N ASP A 146 -14.90 20.79 -25.31
CA ASP A 146 -14.86 19.78 -24.24
C ASP A 146 -16.08 19.89 -23.31
N TYR A 147 -16.50 21.10 -22.95
CA TYR A 147 -17.74 21.33 -22.21
C TYR A 147 -18.98 20.81 -22.96
N ARG A 148 -19.06 21.03 -24.28
CA ARG A 148 -20.16 20.51 -25.12
C ARG A 148 -20.15 18.99 -25.20
N ASN A 149 -18.98 18.37 -25.33
CA ASN A 149 -18.81 16.92 -25.33
C ASN A 149 -19.28 16.32 -24.01
N MET A 150 -18.84 16.89 -22.88
CA MET A 150 -19.25 16.49 -21.53
C MET A 150 -20.77 16.60 -21.37
N THR A 151 -21.35 17.74 -21.73
CA THR A 151 -22.80 17.98 -21.61
C THR A 151 -23.60 17.01 -22.50
N SER A 152 -23.12 16.74 -23.71
CA SER A 152 -23.75 15.80 -24.63
C SER A 152 -23.72 14.37 -24.09
N ALA A 153 -22.58 13.92 -23.56
CA ALA A 153 -22.45 12.62 -22.92
C ALA A 153 -23.37 12.50 -21.69
N ALA A 154 -23.47 13.57 -20.88
CA ALA A 154 -24.39 13.62 -19.75
C ALA A 154 -25.86 13.47 -20.18
N MET A 155 -26.27 14.15 -21.25
CA MET A 155 -27.63 14.07 -21.79
C MET A 155 -27.95 12.70 -22.39
N ARG A 156 -26.96 12.02 -22.98
CA ARG A 156 -27.09 10.65 -23.50
C ARG A 156 -27.01 9.58 -22.41
N GLY A 157 -26.67 9.94 -21.17
CA GLY A 157 -26.49 8.98 -20.08
C GLY A 157 -25.21 8.14 -20.17
N GLU A 158 -24.23 8.58 -20.96
CA GLU A 158 -22.92 7.94 -21.13
C GLU A 158 -22.00 8.37 -19.97
N TYR A 159 -22.16 7.76 -18.80
CA TYR A 159 -21.54 8.26 -17.57
C TYR A 159 -20.01 8.18 -17.56
N GLU A 160 -19.41 7.09 -18.03
CA GLU A 160 -17.95 6.94 -18.13
C GLU A 160 -17.36 7.98 -19.09
N THR A 161 -17.97 8.13 -20.27
CA THR A 161 -17.59 9.13 -21.27
C THR A 161 -17.76 10.56 -20.72
N CYS A 162 -18.83 10.82 -19.97
CA CYS A 162 -19.06 12.10 -19.30
C CYS A 162 -17.97 12.43 -18.28
N LEU A 163 -17.54 11.45 -17.47
CA LEU A 163 -16.43 11.63 -16.52
C LEU A 163 -15.11 11.89 -17.25
N LEU A 164 -14.85 11.17 -18.34
CA LEU A 164 -13.66 11.41 -19.17
C LEU A 164 -13.63 12.83 -19.73
N TYR A 165 -14.74 13.31 -20.30
CA TYR A 165 -14.82 14.68 -20.81
C TYR A 165 -14.73 15.74 -19.70
N ALA A 166 -15.25 15.45 -18.51
CA ALA A 166 -15.11 16.34 -17.36
C ALA A 166 -13.64 16.46 -16.91
N ASP A 167 -12.87 15.37 -16.93
CA ASP A 167 -11.44 15.39 -16.63
C ASP A 167 -10.65 16.15 -17.71
N GLN A 168 -10.94 15.91 -18.99
CA GLN A 168 -10.34 16.64 -20.11
C GLN A 168 -10.59 18.15 -20.02
N LEU A 169 -11.83 18.54 -19.73
CA LEU A 169 -12.19 19.95 -19.53
C LEU A 169 -11.41 20.56 -18.36
N LYS A 170 -11.29 19.84 -17.25
CA LYS A 170 -10.54 20.30 -16.07
C LYS A 170 -9.06 20.48 -16.37
N GLN A 171 -8.41 19.49 -16.98
CA GLN A 171 -6.99 19.58 -17.37
C GLN A 171 -6.75 20.78 -18.29
N ARG A 172 -7.61 20.96 -19.31
CA ARG A 172 -7.47 22.10 -20.21
C ARG A 172 -7.66 23.44 -19.49
N CYS A 173 -8.62 23.56 -18.59
CA CYS A 173 -8.78 24.79 -17.81
C CYS A 173 -7.56 25.05 -16.90
N VAL A 174 -6.94 24.02 -16.33
CA VAL A 174 -5.70 24.16 -15.56
C VAL A 174 -4.57 24.68 -16.45
N ASP A 175 -4.41 24.17 -17.67
CA ASP A 175 -3.39 24.63 -18.61
C ASP A 175 -3.65 26.08 -19.07
N LEU A 176 -4.89 26.42 -19.42
CA LEU A 176 -5.28 27.79 -19.77
C LEU A 176 -5.04 28.78 -18.62
N PHE A 177 -5.21 28.33 -17.37
CA PHE A 177 -4.92 29.16 -16.18
C PHE A 177 -3.41 29.35 -16.01
N ARG A 178 -2.61 28.29 -16.19
CA ARG A 178 -1.14 28.37 -16.16
C ARG A 178 -0.60 29.36 -17.19
N ASP A 179 -1.20 29.39 -18.37
CA ASP A 179 -0.83 30.29 -19.46
C ASP A 179 -1.43 31.71 -19.32
N GLY A 180 -2.19 31.98 -18.26
CA GLY A 180 -2.83 33.27 -17.98
C GLY A 180 -4.00 33.63 -18.90
N THR A 181 -4.53 32.67 -19.66
CA THR A 181 -5.66 32.87 -20.59
C THR A 181 -6.99 32.97 -19.86
N ILE A 182 -7.15 32.27 -18.73
CA ILE A 182 -8.35 32.34 -17.89
C ILE A 182 -7.99 32.72 -16.45
N GLY A 183 -8.93 33.37 -15.76
CA GLY A 183 -8.80 33.77 -14.35
C GLY A 183 -9.19 32.70 -13.33
N MET A 184 -8.98 33.00 -12.05
CA MET A 184 -9.31 32.09 -10.94
C MET A 184 -10.81 31.73 -10.89
N GLU A 185 -11.69 32.60 -11.38
CA GLU A 185 -13.13 32.37 -11.44
C GLU A 185 -13.48 31.19 -12.34
N HIS A 186 -12.75 31.01 -13.44
CA HIS A 186 -12.94 29.90 -14.36
C HIS A 186 -12.42 28.59 -13.76
N LEU A 187 -11.31 28.66 -13.03
CA LEU A 187 -10.75 27.50 -12.33
C LEU A 187 -11.69 27.02 -11.21
N ALA A 188 -12.24 27.95 -10.43
CA ALA A 188 -13.24 27.63 -9.41
C ALA A 188 -14.55 27.07 -10.03
N ALA A 189 -14.97 27.62 -11.17
CA ALA A 189 -16.15 27.16 -11.89
C ALA A 189 -15.98 25.74 -12.47
N VAL A 190 -14.86 25.43 -13.11
CA VAL A 190 -14.61 24.09 -13.64
C VAL A 190 -14.51 23.06 -12.51
N ASP A 191 -13.90 23.40 -11.38
CA ASP A 191 -13.83 22.52 -10.21
C ASP A 191 -15.23 22.23 -9.64
N ALA A 192 -16.06 23.26 -9.47
CA ALA A 192 -17.45 23.10 -9.03
C ALA A 192 -18.27 22.23 -10.00
N LEU A 193 -18.08 22.42 -11.30
CA LEU A 193 -18.75 21.66 -12.35
C LEU A 193 -18.33 20.18 -12.35
N CYS A 194 -17.03 19.89 -12.30
CA CYS A 194 -16.51 18.53 -12.26
C CYS A 194 -16.94 17.81 -10.97
N GLU A 195 -16.97 18.49 -9.84
CA GLU A 195 -17.47 17.93 -8.59
C GLU A 195 -18.97 17.60 -8.67
N PHE A 196 -19.76 18.50 -9.26
CA PHE A 196 -21.19 18.28 -9.50
C PHE A 196 -21.42 17.05 -10.40
N VAL A 197 -20.70 16.95 -11.51
CA VAL A 197 -20.76 15.81 -12.45
C VAL A 197 -20.39 14.51 -11.73
N GLY A 198 -19.30 14.50 -10.96
CA GLY A 198 -18.86 13.34 -10.18
C GLY A 198 -19.92 12.86 -9.18
N LYS A 199 -20.55 13.77 -8.43
CA LYS A 199 -21.62 13.45 -7.48
C LYS A 199 -22.89 12.95 -8.15
N ALA A 200 -23.32 13.59 -9.23
CA ALA A 200 -24.51 13.19 -9.98
C ALA A 200 -24.37 11.77 -10.55
N ASN A 201 -23.19 11.45 -11.09
CA ASN A 201 -22.87 10.13 -11.62
C ASN A 201 -22.79 9.07 -10.51
N LEU A 202 -22.13 9.37 -9.38
CA LEU A 202 -22.04 8.44 -8.24
C LEU A 202 -23.42 8.09 -7.66
N HIS A 203 -24.32 9.08 -7.54
CA HIS A 203 -25.67 8.88 -7.02
C HIS A 203 -26.52 8.01 -7.95
N ARG A 204 -26.37 8.15 -9.28
CA ARG A 204 -27.08 7.33 -10.28
C ARG A 204 -26.52 5.91 -10.41
N LEU A 205 -25.19 5.75 -10.39
CA LEU A 205 -24.55 4.43 -10.37
C LEU A 205 -24.95 3.61 -9.14
N ARG A 206 -25.06 4.24 -7.96
CA ARG A 206 -25.59 3.60 -6.74
C ARG A 206 -27.04 3.13 -6.88
N LYS A 207 -27.89 3.88 -7.60
CA LYS A 207 -29.28 3.47 -7.88
C LYS A 207 -29.38 2.31 -8.87
N LEU A 208 -28.52 2.27 -9.88
CA LEU A 208 -28.54 1.23 -10.93
C LEU A 208 -27.94 -0.10 -10.46
N THR A 209 -26.90 -0.06 -9.63
CA THR A 209 -26.12 -1.26 -9.27
C THR A 209 -26.56 -1.91 -7.96
N GLY A 210 -27.41 -1.26 -7.15
CA GLY A 210 -27.86 -1.76 -5.84
C GLY A 210 -26.72 -1.98 -4.81
N ARG A 211 -25.47 -1.69 -5.18
CA ARG A 211 -24.27 -1.89 -4.37
C ARG A 211 -23.77 -0.54 -3.86
N ARG A 212 -23.29 -0.53 -2.61
CA ARG A 212 -22.37 0.52 -2.15
C ARG A 212 -21.13 0.44 -3.04
N VAL A 213 -21.01 1.33 -4.02
CA VAL A 213 -19.76 1.47 -4.79
C VAL A 213 -18.66 1.81 -3.79
N GLY A 214 -17.70 0.88 -3.66
CA GLY A 214 -16.62 0.95 -2.68
C GLY A 214 -15.70 2.14 -2.92
N TRP A 215 -15.04 2.58 -1.85
CA TRP A 215 -14.15 3.74 -1.81
C TRP A 215 -13.02 3.73 -2.86
N GLY A 216 -12.69 2.58 -3.46
CA GLY A 216 -11.69 2.46 -4.53
C GLY A 216 -11.98 3.30 -5.78
N TRP A 217 -13.26 3.56 -6.11
CA TRP A 217 -13.62 4.45 -7.23
C TRP A 217 -13.48 5.94 -6.91
N VAL A 218 -13.56 6.32 -5.63
CA VAL A 218 -13.45 7.72 -5.17
C VAL A 218 -11.97 8.11 -4.96
N MET A 219 -11.12 7.15 -4.56
CA MET A 219 -9.70 7.40 -4.30
C MET A 219 -8.91 7.73 -5.57
N GLY A 220 -9.33 7.28 -6.75
CA GLY A 220 -8.71 7.67 -8.03
C GLY A 220 -8.90 9.16 -8.40
N TRP A 221 -9.80 9.88 -7.73
CA TRP A 221 -10.12 11.28 -8.00
C TRP A 221 -9.46 12.28 -7.04
N VAL A 222 -8.96 11.83 -5.88
CA VAL A 222 -8.30 12.70 -4.88
C VAL A 222 -6.77 12.62 -4.99
N GLY A 223 -6.24 11.65 -5.74
CA GLY A 223 -4.81 11.47 -5.92
C GLY A 223 -4.30 12.04 -7.23
N LEU A 224 -3.95 13.33 -7.25
CA LEU A 224 -2.89 13.88 -8.11
C LEU A 224 -2.44 15.25 -7.58
N GLY A 225 -1.25 15.25 -6.97
CA GLY A 225 -0.25 16.30 -7.20
C GLY A 225 -0.24 17.52 -6.30
N TRP A 226 0.00 17.36 -4.99
CA TRP A 226 0.83 18.29 -4.22
C TRP A 226 1.77 17.51 -3.29
N PHE A 227 2.81 16.95 -3.90
CA PHE A 227 4.18 16.84 -3.38
C PHE A 227 5.12 16.90 -4.59
#